data_AF-A0A5P6N7H0-F1
#
_entry.id   AF-A0A5P6N7H0-F1
#
_cell.length_a   1.000
_cell.length_b   1.000
_cell.length_c   1.000
_cell.angle_alpha   90.00
_cell.angle_beta   90.00
_cell.angle_gamma   90.00
#
_symmetry.space_group_name_H-M   'P 1'
#
loop_
_entity.id
_entity.type
_entity.pdbx_description
1 polymer ?
#
loop_
_entity_poly.entity_id
_entity_poly.type
_entity_poly.pdbx_seq_one_letter_code
_entity_poly.pdbx_strand_id
1 'polypeptide(L)'
;MAVKLGEPFKVGSPNFEKLDFDLALKRIKNDLKTDFIYAPHLGLIFSKAGDDLIGALKADLSTNGYAPGLPLTMEVPKSFRIPVGTTKRLGPAYTRPGSILGPKDRLMYQAFADIAAPIIDGGLDGARSFSHQISTDKAEAMFQPTRKCWNDLQSKLTEHSNSDDVQYVMRLDIANYFGSINQHLLINVLSDAGLEKWASERLEVTLTALTGARSSRAIIQGVFPSDLFGNFYMAPVDRFLDDLGVRSARYVDDLYIFVESVDAADKLMRELIPFLRSYDLSLNESKSSILPKNLLATMEPDLEALFQAAVDEISDQFDDEDFDADYGFQSEWEDEEEEGEAEEPHDDIELSATIQLFNSMDQYPGQEENVERFCLPLFAKADSPHAISHVIDAFRKRPAMAQIYSSYLANFLDNSIVREFMNSLTQDEMLHDWQKMWVLAAMMLGDKPEDGQIKIALDLLKDGNRHEALRAVAGYFVGRFGDNTRRNNLRGTYMQQTPYVQAAIYASSRFWPGVEAGNARATWGANGLLNQLLTKAMAKPAGSNPPEPASPPAP
;
A
#
# COMPACT_ATOMS: atom_id res chain seq x y z
N MET A 1 -8.86 24.94 -21.66
CA MET A 1 -7.57 25.26 -22.32
C MET A 1 -6.72 24.02 -22.12
N ALA A 2 -6.35 23.27 -23.16
CA ALA A 2 -5.65 21.99 -22.97
C ALA A 2 -4.32 22.21 -22.24
N VAL A 3 -4.24 21.71 -21.00
CA VAL A 3 -3.04 21.83 -20.16
C VAL A 3 -1.99 20.89 -20.75
N LYS A 4 -0.82 21.44 -21.10
CA LYS A 4 0.29 20.64 -21.63
C LYS A 4 1.12 20.06 -20.49
N LEU A 5 1.66 18.87 -20.72
CA LEU A 5 2.56 18.20 -19.79
C LEU A 5 3.77 19.07 -19.43
N GLY A 6 4.13 19.14 -18.14
CA GLY A 6 5.25 19.94 -17.66
C GLY A 6 5.00 21.45 -17.65
N GLU A 7 3.86 21.93 -18.14
CA GLU A 7 3.44 23.29 -17.87
C GLU A 7 2.95 23.36 -16.42
N PRO A 8 3.48 24.30 -15.61
CA PRO A 8 2.97 24.50 -14.28
C PRO A 8 1.48 24.84 -14.31
N PHE A 9 0.77 24.52 -13.24
CA PHE A 9 -0.63 24.88 -13.12
C PHE A 9 -0.76 26.42 -13.23
N LYS A 10 -1.22 26.95 -14.37
CA LYS A 10 -1.32 28.41 -14.63
C LYS A 10 -2.39 29.11 -13.76
N VAL A 11 -2.07 30.32 -13.28
CA VAL A 11 -2.69 31.14 -12.18
C VAL A 11 -4.20 31.29 -12.31
N GLY A 12 -4.87 31.27 -11.14
CA GLY A 12 -6.08 32.07 -10.89
C GLY A 12 -7.32 31.33 -10.41
N SER A 13 -7.23 30.13 -9.84
CA SER A 13 -8.41 29.46 -9.28
C SER A 13 -8.50 29.69 -7.76
N PRO A 14 -9.41 30.56 -7.26
CA PRO A 14 -9.82 30.56 -5.84
C PRO A 14 -10.22 29.17 -5.31
N ASN A 15 -10.35 28.19 -6.21
CA ASN A 15 -10.71 26.82 -5.89
C ASN A 15 -9.60 26.01 -5.20
N PHE A 16 -8.31 26.39 -5.26
CA PHE A 16 -7.28 25.68 -4.49
C PHE A 16 -7.41 25.90 -2.97
N GLU A 17 -8.12 26.96 -2.54
CA GLU A 17 -8.51 27.13 -1.14
C GLU A 17 -9.52 26.07 -0.68
N LYS A 18 -10.16 25.35 -1.61
CA LYS A 18 -11.03 24.21 -1.30
C LYS A 18 -10.25 22.93 -0.99
N LEU A 19 -8.94 22.87 -1.27
CA LEU A 19 -8.11 21.72 -0.94
C LEU A 19 -7.71 21.78 0.54
N ASP A 20 -8.10 20.75 1.28
CA ASP A 20 -7.72 20.57 2.68
C ASP A 20 -6.41 19.80 2.77
N PHE A 21 -5.28 20.52 2.68
CA PHE A 21 -3.95 19.91 2.75
C PHE A 21 -3.62 19.35 4.13
N ASP A 22 -4.29 19.83 5.19
CA ASP A 22 -4.09 19.34 6.54
C ASP A 22 -4.75 17.96 6.70
N LEU A 23 -5.96 17.78 6.16
CA LEU A 23 -6.59 16.47 6.04
C LEU A 23 -5.78 15.52 5.16
N ALA A 24 -5.32 16.00 3.99
CA ALA A 24 -4.50 15.20 3.09
C ALA A 24 -3.23 14.70 3.77
N LEU A 25 -2.56 15.55 4.54
CA LEU A 25 -1.36 15.17 5.29
C LEU A 25 -1.67 14.09 6.34
N LYS A 26 -2.79 14.21 7.09
CA LYS A 26 -3.21 13.18 8.06
C LYS A 26 -3.44 11.84 7.38
N ARG A 27 -4.22 11.82 6.29
CA ARG A 27 -4.49 10.59 5.51
C ARG A 27 -3.21 9.97 4.97
N ILE A 28 -2.26 10.78 4.49
CA ILE A 28 -0.97 10.27 4.03
C ILE A 28 -0.19 9.58 5.15
N LYS A 29 -0.20 10.12 6.37
CA LYS A 29 0.51 9.48 7.50
C LYS A 29 -0.01 8.06 7.75
N ASN A 30 -1.32 7.88 7.72
CA ASN A 30 -1.95 6.56 7.82
C ASN A 30 -1.63 5.67 6.59
N ASP A 31 -1.68 6.23 5.38
CA ASP A 31 -1.42 5.52 4.11
C ASP A 31 0.03 5.02 3.98
N LEU A 32 1.01 5.72 4.58
CA LEU A 32 2.44 5.36 4.51
C LEU A 32 2.72 3.92 4.95
N LYS A 33 1.94 3.40 5.92
CA LYS A 33 2.07 2.02 6.42
C LYS A 33 1.89 1.00 5.30
N THR A 34 1.11 1.34 4.29
CA THR A 34 0.78 0.45 3.18
C THR A 34 1.74 0.60 1.99
N ASP A 35 2.59 1.62 1.93
CA ASP A 35 3.42 1.93 0.75
C ASP A 35 4.25 0.72 0.28
N PHE A 36 4.27 0.45 -1.03
CA PHE A 36 5.06 -0.65 -1.60
C PHE A 36 6.57 -0.51 -1.43
N ILE A 37 7.04 0.72 -1.19
CA ILE A 37 8.46 1.07 -1.14
C ILE A 37 8.77 1.67 0.23
N TYR A 38 9.63 0.98 0.98
CA TYR A 38 10.10 1.47 2.27
C TYR A 38 10.94 2.74 2.12
N ALA A 39 10.44 3.86 2.64
CA ALA A 39 11.04 5.19 2.46
C ALA A 39 11.03 6.02 3.76
N PRO A 40 11.81 5.64 4.79
CA PRO A 40 11.75 6.27 6.12
C PRO A 40 12.08 7.77 6.09
N HIS A 41 12.94 8.18 5.16
CA HIS A 41 13.27 9.58 4.93
C HIS A 41 12.09 10.43 4.40
N LEU A 42 11.16 9.85 3.65
CA LEU A 42 9.92 10.53 3.27
C LEU A 42 8.92 10.53 4.43
N GLY A 43 8.80 9.41 5.15
CA GLY A 43 8.02 9.31 6.39
C GLY A 43 8.37 10.42 7.39
N LEU A 44 9.67 10.63 7.61
CA LEU A 44 10.20 11.73 8.45
C LEU A 44 9.75 13.13 7.99
N ILE A 45 9.64 13.35 6.67
CA ILE A 45 9.15 14.63 6.12
C ILE A 45 7.66 14.79 6.45
N PHE A 46 6.84 13.77 6.22
CA PHE A 46 5.40 13.84 6.49
C PHE A 46 5.11 13.98 7.98
N SER A 47 5.83 13.25 8.83
CA SER A 47 5.64 13.28 10.29
C SER A 47 6.11 14.60 10.91
N LYS A 48 7.35 15.04 10.62
CA LYS A 48 7.98 16.18 11.32
C LYS A 48 8.05 17.48 10.50
N ALA A 49 7.97 17.44 9.18
CA ALA A 49 8.03 18.63 8.31
C ALA A 49 6.76 18.83 7.44
N GLY A 50 5.63 18.27 7.85
CA GLY A 50 4.36 18.38 7.13
C GLY A 50 3.90 19.81 6.86
N ASP A 51 3.88 20.67 7.88
CA ASP A 51 3.49 22.09 7.72
C ASP A 51 4.39 22.84 6.73
N ASP A 52 5.70 22.55 6.78
CA ASP A 52 6.69 23.13 5.89
C ASP A 52 6.52 22.66 4.45
N LEU A 53 6.15 21.39 4.28
CA LEU A 53 5.83 20.80 3.00
C LEU A 53 4.55 21.43 2.41
N ILE A 54 3.49 21.58 3.21
CA ILE A 54 2.25 22.28 2.81
C ILE A 54 2.57 23.72 2.41
N GLY A 55 3.38 24.43 3.21
CA GLY A 55 3.82 25.78 2.90
C GLY A 55 4.60 25.87 1.58
N ALA A 56 5.52 24.92 1.35
CA ALA A 56 6.29 24.86 0.11
C ALA A 56 5.42 24.54 -1.11
N LEU A 57 4.39 23.69 -0.96
CA LEU A 57 3.44 23.38 -2.02
C LEU A 57 2.52 24.58 -2.31
N LYS A 58 1.97 25.24 -1.29
CA LYS A 58 1.15 26.45 -1.44
C LYS A 58 1.93 27.58 -2.11
N ALA A 59 3.22 27.75 -1.78
CA ALA A 59 4.10 28.69 -2.45
C ALA A 59 4.25 28.39 -3.95
N ASP A 60 4.49 27.13 -4.31
CA ASP A 60 4.56 26.71 -5.71
C ASP A 60 3.22 26.89 -6.43
N LEU A 61 2.08 26.58 -5.80
CA LEU A 61 0.76 26.79 -6.39
C LEU A 61 0.49 28.28 -6.64
N SER A 62 0.85 29.16 -5.69
CA SER A 62 0.66 30.62 -5.82
C SER A 62 1.49 31.24 -6.94
N THR A 63 2.66 30.66 -7.23
CA THR A 63 3.59 31.15 -8.25
C THR A 63 3.46 30.43 -9.60
N ASN A 64 2.55 29.44 -9.71
CA ASN A 64 2.54 28.47 -10.80
C ASN A 64 3.91 27.82 -11.00
N GLY A 65 4.54 27.38 -9.93
CA GLY A 65 5.76 26.58 -9.94
C GLY A 65 5.48 25.08 -9.90
N TYR A 66 4.30 24.66 -9.44
CA TYR A 66 4.00 23.24 -9.25
C TYR A 66 3.74 22.53 -10.58
N ALA A 67 4.50 21.46 -10.79
CA ALA A 67 4.31 20.50 -11.87
C ALA A 67 4.49 19.08 -11.28
N PRO A 68 3.57 18.14 -11.53
CA PRO A 68 3.68 16.80 -10.96
C PRO A 68 4.95 16.08 -11.45
N GLY A 69 5.65 15.43 -10.51
CA GLY A 69 6.82 14.60 -10.78
C GLY A 69 6.49 13.20 -11.28
N LEU A 70 7.52 12.45 -11.66
CA LEU A 70 7.40 11.01 -11.90
C LEU A 70 7.43 10.25 -10.57
N PRO A 71 6.60 9.21 -10.39
CA PRO A 71 6.72 8.32 -9.25
C PRO A 71 8.05 7.57 -9.27
N LEU A 72 8.50 7.16 -8.09
CA LEU A 72 9.50 6.10 -7.97
C LEU A 72 8.75 4.76 -8.02
N THR A 73 9.02 3.95 -9.04
CA THR A 73 8.31 2.69 -9.29
C THR A 73 9.27 1.51 -9.30
N MET A 74 8.92 0.42 -8.61
CA MET A 74 9.66 -0.84 -8.63
C MET A 74 8.76 -2.05 -8.90
N GLU A 75 9.33 -3.15 -9.39
CA GLU A 75 8.59 -4.38 -9.65
C GLU A 75 8.33 -5.16 -8.35
N VAL A 76 7.05 -5.30 -8.00
CA VAL A 76 6.56 -6.03 -6.83
C VAL A 76 6.04 -7.41 -7.26
N PRO A 77 6.52 -8.52 -6.69
CA PRO A 77 6.02 -9.85 -6.99
C PRO A 77 4.54 -10.03 -6.63
N LYS A 78 3.78 -10.74 -7.46
CA LYS A 78 2.39 -11.15 -7.21
C LYS A 78 2.34 -12.55 -6.61
N SER A 79 1.29 -12.81 -5.83
CA SER A 79 0.94 -14.13 -5.28
C SER A 79 0.73 -15.18 -6.37
N PHE A 80 0.17 -14.79 -7.51
CA PHE A 80 -0.01 -15.72 -8.63
C PHE A 80 1.33 -16.12 -9.26
N ARG A 81 1.53 -17.44 -9.38
CA ARG A 81 2.77 -18.06 -9.86
C ARG A 81 2.45 -18.90 -11.08
N ILE A 82 3.34 -18.89 -12.06
CA ILE A 82 3.20 -19.75 -13.23
C ILE A 82 3.26 -21.21 -12.75
N PRO A 83 2.24 -22.05 -13.00
CA PRO A 83 2.29 -23.44 -12.58
C PRO A 83 3.37 -24.19 -13.39
N VAL A 84 4.23 -24.95 -12.69
CA VAL A 84 5.16 -25.87 -13.36
C VAL A 84 4.45 -27.19 -13.58
N GLY A 85 4.15 -27.52 -14.84
CA GLY A 85 3.51 -28.77 -15.20
C GLY A 85 4.20 -29.97 -14.56
N THR A 86 3.43 -30.95 -14.09
CA THR A 86 3.88 -32.22 -13.47
C THR A 86 4.59 -32.12 -12.11
N THR A 87 4.77 -30.93 -11.53
CA THR A 87 5.41 -30.78 -10.22
C THR A 87 4.58 -29.93 -9.27
N LYS A 88 4.73 -30.15 -7.96
CA LYS A 88 4.18 -29.24 -6.93
C LYS A 88 4.96 -27.92 -6.81
N ARG A 89 6.10 -27.79 -7.50
CA ARG A 89 6.91 -26.58 -7.47
C ARG A 89 6.20 -25.49 -8.25
N LEU A 90 6.01 -24.34 -7.63
CA LEU A 90 5.53 -23.14 -8.32
C LEU A 90 6.66 -22.50 -9.13
N GLY A 91 6.32 -22.01 -10.31
CA GLY A 91 7.22 -21.31 -11.22
C GLY A 91 7.43 -19.85 -10.79
N PRO A 92 7.96 -19.01 -11.68
CA PRO A 92 8.18 -17.60 -11.38
C PRO A 92 6.85 -16.87 -11.07
N ALA A 93 6.93 -15.87 -10.20
CA ALA A 93 5.84 -14.94 -9.94
C ALA A 93 5.71 -13.95 -11.10
N TYR A 94 4.49 -13.51 -11.40
CA TYR A 94 4.31 -12.27 -12.15
C TYR A 94 4.66 -11.08 -11.26
N THR A 95 4.89 -9.93 -11.86
CA THR A 95 5.12 -8.68 -11.13
C THR A 95 4.06 -7.63 -11.44
N ARG A 96 4.06 -6.56 -10.65
CA ARG A 96 3.32 -5.32 -10.89
C ARG A 96 4.20 -4.13 -10.53
N PRO A 97 3.94 -2.95 -11.12
CA PRO A 97 4.57 -1.72 -10.68
C PRO A 97 3.99 -1.29 -9.32
N GLY A 98 4.82 -1.27 -8.27
CA GLY A 98 4.54 -0.60 -7.00
C GLY A 98 5.22 0.76 -6.97
N SER A 99 4.48 1.81 -6.64
CA SER A 99 4.95 3.19 -6.78
C SER A 99 4.81 3.99 -5.49
N ILE A 100 5.75 4.89 -5.23
CA ILE A 100 5.59 5.98 -4.27
C ILE A 100 5.78 7.34 -4.96
N LEU A 101 5.19 8.37 -4.38
CA LEU A 101 5.21 9.73 -4.89
C LEU A 101 6.19 10.62 -4.14
N GLY A 102 6.70 11.65 -4.82
CA GLY A 102 7.39 12.74 -4.14
C GLY A 102 6.45 13.45 -3.16
N PRO A 103 6.93 14.03 -2.05
CA PRO A 103 6.06 14.56 -1.00
C PRO A 103 5.02 15.59 -1.46
N LYS A 104 5.40 16.46 -2.41
CA LYS A 104 4.47 17.44 -3.00
C LYS A 104 3.39 16.77 -3.85
N ASP A 105 3.77 15.77 -4.64
CA ASP A 105 2.87 15.04 -5.52
C ASP A 105 1.90 14.17 -4.71
N ARG A 106 2.37 13.52 -3.63
CA ARG A 106 1.54 12.73 -2.71
C ARG A 106 0.47 13.60 -2.06
N LEU A 107 0.83 14.79 -1.55
CA LEU A 107 -0.12 15.76 -0.99
C LEU A 107 -1.16 16.23 -2.00
N MET A 108 -0.73 16.61 -3.21
CA MET A 108 -1.67 17.07 -4.23
C MET A 108 -2.61 15.97 -4.68
N TYR A 109 -2.11 14.75 -4.87
CA TYR A 109 -2.93 13.64 -5.31
C TYR A 109 -3.95 13.22 -4.24
N GLN A 110 -3.53 13.19 -2.97
CA GLN A 110 -4.45 12.98 -1.84
C GLN A 110 -5.50 14.09 -1.74
N ALA A 111 -5.11 15.36 -1.86
CA ALA A 111 -6.07 16.45 -1.77
C ALA A 111 -7.12 16.43 -2.90
N PHE A 112 -6.76 15.95 -4.11
CA PHE A 112 -7.76 15.71 -5.17
C PHE A 112 -8.70 14.55 -4.84
N ALA A 113 -8.17 13.48 -4.23
CA ALA A 113 -8.98 12.36 -3.75
C ALA A 113 -9.98 12.82 -2.68
N ASP A 114 -9.54 13.66 -1.74
CA ASP A 114 -10.37 14.17 -0.65
C ASP A 114 -11.53 15.03 -1.16
N ILE A 115 -11.31 15.87 -2.19
CA ILE A 115 -12.40 16.63 -2.84
C ILE A 115 -13.36 15.70 -3.59
N ALA A 116 -12.86 14.63 -4.21
CA ALA A 116 -13.69 13.69 -4.95
C ALA A 116 -14.44 12.71 -4.04
N ALA A 117 -13.96 12.46 -2.82
CA ALA A 117 -14.49 11.42 -1.94
C ALA A 117 -16.01 11.54 -1.68
N PRO A 118 -16.58 12.70 -1.30
CA PRO A 118 -18.02 12.80 -1.07
C PRO A 118 -18.87 12.55 -2.33
N ILE A 119 -18.31 12.85 -3.51
CA ILE A 119 -18.97 12.67 -4.81
C ILE A 119 -18.96 11.19 -5.18
N ILE A 120 -17.84 10.53 -4.94
CA ILE A 120 -17.66 9.09 -5.16
C ILE A 120 -18.56 8.31 -4.21
N ASP A 121 -18.60 8.68 -2.92
CA ASP A 121 -19.46 8.04 -1.92
C ASP A 121 -20.94 8.07 -2.35
N GLY A 122 -21.42 9.24 -2.79
CA GLY A 122 -22.79 9.38 -3.29
C GLY A 122 -23.07 8.72 -4.64
N GLY A 123 -22.02 8.36 -5.40
CA GLY A 123 -22.12 7.74 -6.71
C GLY A 123 -21.88 6.22 -6.73
N LEU A 124 -21.38 5.64 -5.64
CA LEU A 124 -21.17 4.20 -5.49
C LEU A 124 -22.48 3.49 -5.11
N ASP A 125 -22.68 2.29 -5.65
CA ASP A 125 -23.75 1.41 -5.21
C ASP A 125 -23.28 0.61 -3.98
N GLY A 126 -23.59 1.11 -2.78
CA GLY A 126 -23.25 0.45 -1.51
C GLY A 126 -23.93 -0.90 -1.31
N ALA A 127 -24.89 -1.32 -2.15
CA ALA A 127 -25.46 -2.66 -2.11
C ALA A 127 -24.65 -3.68 -2.93
N ARG A 128 -23.73 -3.21 -3.79
CA ARG A 128 -22.93 -4.04 -4.71
C ARG A 128 -21.43 -3.89 -4.51
N SER A 129 -20.95 -2.70 -4.17
CA SER A 129 -19.54 -2.41 -3.96
C SER A 129 -19.20 -2.47 -2.47
N PHE A 130 -18.25 -3.33 -2.09
CA PHE A 130 -17.89 -3.55 -0.70
C PHE A 130 -16.46 -3.14 -0.34
N SER A 131 -15.58 -2.94 -1.32
CA SER A 131 -14.20 -2.48 -1.09
C SER A 131 -14.08 -0.96 -0.92
N HIS A 132 -13.04 -0.51 -0.24
CA HIS A 132 -12.65 0.91 -0.12
C HIS A 132 -13.83 1.84 0.19
N GLN A 133 -14.70 1.41 1.11
CA GLN A 133 -15.82 2.23 1.58
C GLN A 133 -15.25 3.41 2.34
N ILE A 134 -15.74 4.61 2.05
CA ILE A 134 -15.20 5.81 2.69
C ILE A 134 -15.59 5.79 4.19
N SER A 135 -14.62 6.13 5.03
CA SER A 135 -14.85 6.25 6.48
C SER A 135 -15.65 7.51 6.81
N THR A 136 -15.87 7.81 8.09
CA THR A 136 -16.54 9.04 8.54
C THR A 136 -15.89 10.30 7.97
N ASP A 137 -16.68 11.36 7.81
CA ASP A 137 -16.24 12.61 7.20
C ASP A 137 -14.98 13.15 7.90
N LYS A 138 -13.92 13.37 7.10
CA LYS A 138 -12.59 13.87 7.53
C LYS A 138 -11.80 13.00 8.52
N ALA A 139 -12.06 11.70 8.58
CA ALA A 139 -11.20 10.77 9.31
C ALA A 139 -9.78 10.68 8.73
N GLU A 140 -8.82 10.35 9.60
CA GLU A 140 -7.42 10.05 9.25
C GLU A 140 -7.31 8.75 8.44
N ALA A 141 -8.00 7.69 8.86
CA ALA A 141 -8.25 6.54 8.02
C ALA A 141 -9.27 6.94 6.92
N MET A 142 -8.83 6.91 5.67
CA MET A 142 -9.68 7.31 4.54
C MET A 142 -10.82 6.31 4.27
N PHE A 143 -10.54 5.02 4.48
CA PHE A 143 -11.46 3.92 4.24
C PHE A 143 -11.89 3.27 5.56
N GLN A 144 -13.03 2.58 5.53
CA GLN A 144 -13.42 1.68 6.61
C GLN A 144 -12.46 0.48 6.66
N PRO A 145 -12.29 -0.14 7.84
CA PRO A 145 -11.44 -1.31 7.99
C PRO A 145 -11.77 -2.40 6.96
N THR A 146 -10.71 -2.93 6.37
CA THR A 146 -10.75 -3.89 5.27
C THR A 146 -11.50 -5.17 5.68
N ARG A 147 -11.30 -5.61 6.93
CA ARG A 147 -12.02 -6.75 7.53
C ARG A 147 -13.54 -6.55 7.54
N LYS A 148 -14.01 -5.37 7.94
CA LYS A 148 -15.44 -5.05 7.96
C LYS A 148 -16.03 -5.12 6.55
N CYS A 149 -15.37 -4.46 5.60
CA CYS A 149 -15.72 -4.49 4.18
C CYS A 149 -15.81 -5.92 3.63
N TRP A 150 -14.86 -6.78 4.01
CA TRP A 150 -14.86 -8.19 3.60
C TRP A 150 -16.03 -8.98 4.21
N ASN A 151 -16.30 -8.79 5.50
CA ASN A 151 -17.43 -9.45 6.18
C ASN A 151 -18.79 -9.04 5.58
N ASP A 152 -18.93 -7.75 5.23
CA ASP A 152 -20.13 -7.24 4.56
C ASP A 152 -20.30 -7.89 3.16
N LEU A 153 -19.20 -8.05 2.41
CA LEU A 153 -19.21 -8.79 1.15
C LEU A 153 -19.65 -10.24 1.37
N GLN A 154 -19.02 -10.99 2.30
CA GLN A 154 -19.35 -12.40 2.55
C GLN A 154 -20.81 -12.60 2.95
N SER A 155 -21.32 -11.70 3.79
CA SER A 155 -22.73 -11.66 4.18
C SER A 155 -23.62 -11.48 2.94
N LYS A 156 -23.25 -10.57 2.04
CA LYS A 156 -24.00 -10.33 0.80
C LYS A 156 -23.94 -11.50 -0.18
N LEU A 157 -22.76 -12.12 -0.32
CA LEU A 157 -22.57 -13.30 -1.17
C LEU A 157 -23.45 -14.46 -0.71
N THR A 158 -23.55 -14.65 0.61
CA THR A 158 -24.41 -15.66 1.23
C THR A 158 -25.89 -15.35 1.03
N GLU A 159 -26.32 -14.10 1.28
CA GLU A 159 -27.69 -13.63 1.04
C GLU A 159 -28.15 -13.90 -0.40
N HIS A 160 -27.33 -13.51 -1.38
CA HIS A 160 -27.65 -13.70 -2.79
C HIS A 160 -27.65 -15.17 -3.22
N SER A 161 -26.70 -15.98 -2.71
CA SER A 161 -26.63 -17.41 -3.01
C SER A 161 -27.84 -18.20 -2.49
N ASN A 162 -28.44 -17.77 -1.38
CA ASN A 162 -29.61 -18.42 -0.77
C ASN A 162 -30.92 -18.20 -1.55
N SER A 163 -30.93 -17.35 -2.57
CA SER A 163 -32.11 -17.13 -3.40
C SER A 163 -32.43 -18.39 -4.25
N ASP A 164 -33.71 -18.75 -4.33
CA ASP A 164 -34.15 -19.98 -5.03
C ASP A 164 -33.89 -19.94 -6.54
N ASP A 165 -33.93 -18.73 -7.12
CA ASP A 165 -33.67 -18.46 -8.54
C ASP A 165 -32.17 -18.47 -8.89
N VAL A 166 -31.27 -18.53 -7.91
CA VAL A 166 -29.82 -18.59 -8.13
C VAL A 166 -29.36 -20.04 -8.07
N GLN A 167 -28.60 -20.49 -9.09
CA GLN A 167 -28.00 -21.82 -9.12
C GLN A 167 -26.49 -21.77 -9.36
N TYR A 168 -26.00 -20.71 -10.00
CA TYR A 168 -24.59 -20.50 -10.31
C TYR A 168 -24.16 -19.09 -9.94
N VAL A 169 -22.86 -18.94 -9.69
CA VAL A 169 -22.18 -17.67 -9.45
C VAL A 169 -21.03 -17.55 -10.45
N MET A 170 -21.01 -16.46 -11.20
CA MET A 170 -19.89 -16.10 -12.05
C MET A 170 -18.91 -15.30 -11.20
N ARG A 171 -17.71 -15.84 -10.98
CA ARG A 171 -16.58 -15.12 -10.39
C ARG A 171 -15.70 -14.62 -11.52
N LEU A 172 -15.65 -13.32 -11.74
CA LEU A 172 -14.90 -12.68 -12.82
C LEU A 172 -13.81 -11.76 -12.23
N ASP A 173 -12.61 -11.79 -12.81
CA ASP A 173 -11.46 -10.94 -12.45
C ASP A 173 -11.10 -10.06 -13.65
N ILE A 174 -10.72 -8.80 -13.44
CA ILE A 174 -10.29 -7.90 -14.51
C ILE A 174 -8.77 -7.99 -14.71
N ALA A 175 -8.34 -8.30 -15.92
CA ALA A 175 -6.94 -8.40 -16.25
C ALA A 175 -6.26 -7.02 -16.17
N ASN A 176 -5.15 -6.94 -15.42
CA ASN A 176 -4.33 -5.72 -15.29
C ASN A 176 -5.19 -4.48 -14.95
N TYR A 177 -6.08 -4.58 -13.95
CA TYR A 177 -7.10 -3.58 -13.68
C TYR A 177 -6.60 -2.14 -13.63
N PHE A 178 -5.79 -1.80 -12.62
CA PHE A 178 -5.21 -0.46 -12.48
C PHE A 178 -4.40 0.00 -13.69
N GLY A 179 -3.75 -0.92 -14.40
CA GLY A 179 -3.01 -0.63 -15.63
C GLY A 179 -3.91 -0.41 -16.86
N SER A 180 -5.16 -0.84 -16.81
CA SER A 180 -6.12 -0.78 -17.91
C SER A 180 -7.07 0.41 -17.80
N ILE A 181 -7.24 1.00 -16.61
CA ILE A 181 -8.08 2.19 -16.37
C ILE A 181 -7.74 3.28 -17.38
N ASN A 182 -8.74 3.69 -18.15
CA ASN A 182 -8.63 4.83 -19.06
C ASN A 182 -8.88 6.13 -18.28
N GLN A 183 -7.87 7.00 -18.25
CA GLN A 183 -7.91 8.23 -17.45
C GLN A 183 -9.00 9.18 -17.92
N HIS A 184 -9.22 9.32 -19.24
CA HIS A 184 -10.28 10.18 -19.76
C HIS A 184 -11.67 9.67 -19.37
N LEU A 185 -11.90 8.35 -19.43
CA LEU A 185 -13.15 7.76 -19.00
C LEU A 185 -13.37 7.94 -17.49
N LEU A 186 -12.33 7.76 -16.67
CA LEU A 186 -12.40 8.00 -15.23
C LEU A 186 -12.82 9.46 -14.94
N ILE A 187 -12.19 10.42 -15.62
CA ILE A 187 -12.50 11.84 -15.48
C ILE A 187 -13.92 12.17 -15.94
N ASN A 188 -14.41 11.53 -17.01
CA ASN A 188 -15.79 11.70 -17.46
C ASN A 188 -16.78 11.18 -16.41
N VAL A 189 -16.57 9.97 -15.87
CA VAL A 189 -17.45 9.39 -14.84
C VAL A 189 -17.46 10.25 -13.58
N LEU A 190 -16.31 10.77 -13.15
CA LEU A 190 -16.22 11.70 -12.01
C LEU A 190 -16.95 13.03 -12.28
N SER A 191 -16.82 13.57 -13.49
CA SER A 191 -17.47 14.83 -13.86
C SER A 191 -18.99 14.67 -13.95
N ASP A 192 -19.47 13.54 -14.48
CA ASP A 192 -20.89 13.20 -14.56
C ASP A 192 -21.50 12.99 -13.17
N ALA A 193 -20.74 12.46 -12.22
CA ALA A 193 -21.14 12.34 -10.82
C ALA A 193 -21.15 13.69 -10.06
N GLY A 194 -20.57 14.74 -10.65
CA GLY A 194 -20.64 16.11 -10.11
C GLY A 194 -19.30 16.72 -9.69
N LEU A 195 -18.15 16.09 -10.01
CA LEU A 195 -16.85 16.68 -9.74
C LEU A 195 -16.67 17.99 -10.50
N GLU A 196 -16.28 19.04 -9.77
CA GLU A 196 -16.12 20.37 -10.35
C GLU A 196 -15.07 20.34 -11.47
N LYS A 197 -15.40 20.98 -12.60
CA LYS A 197 -14.58 20.98 -13.82
C LYS A 197 -13.10 21.29 -13.59
N TRP A 198 -12.78 22.25 -12.71
CA TRP A 198 -11.39 22.60 -12.43
C TRP A 198 -10.62 21.46 -11.74
N ALA A 199 -11.28 20.70 -10.86
CA ALA A 199 -10.68 19.57 -10.17
C ALA A 199 -10.48 18.41 -11.14
N SER A 200 -11.49 18.12 -11.96
CA SER A 200 -11.41 17.14 -13.05
C SER A 200 -10.24 17.43 -14.01
N GLU A 201 -10.12 18.66 -14.51
CA GLU A 201 -9.04 19.06 -15.44
C GLU A 201 -7.64 18.95 -14.80
N ARG A 202 -7.51 19.23 -13.49
CA ARG A 202 -6.21 19.15 -12.78
C ARG A 202 -5.85 17.74 -12.37
N LEU A 203 -6.84 16.92 -12.00
CA LEU A 203 -6.67 15.51 -11.74
C LEU A 203 -6.20 14.79 -13.01
N GLU A 204 -6.83 15.05 -14.16
CA GLU A 204 -6.43 14.47 -15.45
C GLU A 204 -4.95 14.73 -15.79
N VAL A 205 -4.51 15.98 -15.61
CA VAL A 205 -3.09 16.37 -15.81
C VAL A 205 -2.17 15.65 -14.84
N THR A 206 -2.60 15.51 -13.58
CA THR A 206 -1.84 14.79 -12.56
C THR A 206 -1.68 13.32 -12.94
N LEU A 207 -2.77 12.61 -13.25
CA LEU A 207 -2.75 11.21 -13.68
C LEU A 207 -1.87 11.00 -14.92
N THR A 208 -1.96 11.89 -15.91
CA THR A 208 -1.14 11.84 -17.13
C THR A 208 0.35 12.02 -16.79
N ALA A 209 0.68 12.94 -15.90
CA ALA A 209 2.07 13.19 -15.49
C ALA A 209 2.66 12.01 -14.69
N LEU A 210 1.87 11.39 -13.81
CA LEU A 210 2.31 10.24 -13.01
C LEU A 210 2.65 9.00 -13.87
N THR A 211 2.08 8.88 -15.07
CA THR A 211 2.44 7.82 -16.04
C THR A 211 3.57 8.24 -16.99
N GLY A 212 4.19 9.41 -16.74
CA GLY A 212 5.22 10.01 -17.57
C GLY A 212 4.75 10.38 -18.98
N ALA A 213 3.45 10.64 -19.13
CA ALA A 213 2.78 10.91 -20.41
C ALA A 213 3.02 9.87 -21.50
N ARG A 214 3.38 8.66 -21.10
CA ARG A 214 3.56 7.54 -22.03
C ARG A 214 2.22 6.99 -22.48
N SER A 215 1.18 7.16 -21.65
CA SER A 215 -0.15 6.63 -21.89
C SER A 215 -1.20 7.51 -21.20
N SER A 216 -2.40 7.60 -21.78
CA SER A 216 -3.62 8.09 -21.11
C SER A 216 -4.36 6.95 -20.38
N ARG A 217 -3.64 5.86 -20.10
CA ARG A 217 -4.10 4.69 -19.37
C ARG A 217 -3.22 4.47 -18.17
N ALA A 218 -3.79 3.74 -17.22
CA ALA A 218 -3.26 3.43 -15.91
C ALA A 218 -3.35 4.56 -14.89
N ILE A 219 -3.53 4.16 -13.63
CA ILE A 219 -3.23 4.97 -12.45
C ILE A 219 -2.17 4.21 -11.64
N ILE A 220 -1.45 4.92 -10.77
CA ILE A 220 -0.41 4.29 -9.95
C ILE A 220 -1.05 3.33 -8.94
N GLN A 221 -0.27 2.40 -8.39
CA GLN A 221 -0.75 1.42 -7.43
C GLN A 221 -0.08 1.64 -6.08
N GLY A 222 -0.84 1.40 -5.01
CA GLY A 222 -0.37 1.41 -3.63
C GLY A 222 -0.45 2.76 -2.95
N VAL A 223 -1.47 3.54 -3.28
CA VAL A 223 -1.78 4.83 -2.65
C VAL A 223 -3.30 4.98 -2.56
N PHE A 224 -3.82 5.44 -1.42
CA PHE A 224 -5.27 5.56 -1.21
C PHE A 224 -6.03 6.31 -2.32
N PRO A 225 -5.49 7.40 -2.92
CA PRO A 225 -6.17 8.06 -4.03
C PRO A 225 -6.47 7.14 -5.21
N SER A 226 -5.51 6.27 -5.57
CA SER A 226 -5.70 5.34 -6.67
C SER A 226 -6.69 4.25 -6.34
N ASP A 227 -6.73 3.80 -5.09
CA ASP A 227 -7.71 2.81 -4.63
C ASP A 227 -9.14 3.38 -4.64
N LEU A 228 -9.31 4.63 -4.21
CA LEU A 228 -10.58 5.36 -4.30
C LEU A 228 -11.05 5.47 -5.77
N PHE A 229 -10.19 5.99 -6.65
CA PHE A 229 -10.55 6.18 -8.06
C PHE A 229 -10.75 4.85 -8.80
N GLY A 230 -9.94 3.83 -8.47
CA GLY A 230 -10.07 2.48 -8.98
C GLY A 230 -11.40 1.87 -8.58
N ASN A 231 -11.81 2.00 -7.31
CA ASN A 231 -13.10 1.50 -6.85
C ASN A 231 -14.28 2.18 -7.59
N PHE A 232 -14.19 3.51 -7.78
CA PHE A 232 -15.24 4.27 -8.46
C PHE A 232 -15.35 4.01 -9.96
N TYR A 233 -14.23 3.66 -10.61
CA TYR A 233 -14.22 3.37 -12.06
C TYR A 233 -15.13 2.17 -12.44
N MET A 234 -15.45 1.29 -11.48
CA MET A 234 -16.39 0.18 -11.66
C MET A 234 -17.87 0.56 -11.49
N ALA A 235 -18.19 1.76 -11.00
CA ALA A 235 -19.59 2.20 -10.79
C ALA A 235 -20.48 2.07 -12.05
N PRO A 236 -20.00 2.34 -13.28
CA PRO A 236 -20.78 2.08 -14.49
C PRO A 236 -21.11 0.59 -14.72
N VAL A 237 -20.22 -0.32 -14.30
CA VAL A 237 -20.46 -1.77 -14.38
C VAL A 237 -21.53 -2.17 -13.37
N ASP A 238 -21.50 -1.61 -12.16
CA ASP A 238 -22.54 -1.82 -11.15
C ASP A 238 -23.90 -1.38 -11.69
N ARG A 239 -23.96 -0.18 -12.29
CA ARG A 239 -25.18 0.35 -12.91
C ARG A 239 -25.67 -0.51 -14.07
N PHE A 240 -24.78 -1.01 -14.91
CA PHE A 240 -25.12 -1.90 -16.01
C PHE A 240 -25.76 -3.21 -15.53
N LEU A 241 -25.21 -3.82 -14.47
CA LEU A 241 -25.76 -5.04 -13.88
C LEU A 241 -27.11 -4.76 -13.18
N ASP A 242 -27.26 -3.59 -12.59
CA ASP A 242 -28.53 -3.12 -12.00
C ASP A 242 -29.63 -2.92 -13.05
N ASP A 243 -29.31 -2.26 -14.18
CA ASP A 243 -30.26 -2.06 -15.28
C ASP A 243 -30.73 -3.38 -15.91
N LEU A 244 -29.89 -4.42 -15.87
CA LEU A 244 -30.25 -5.78 -16.29
C LEU A 244 -31.03 -6.58 -15.22
N GLY A 245 -31.20 -6.02 -14.02
CA GLY A 245 -31.86 -6.68 -12.90
C GLY A 245 -31.10 -7.89 -12.36
N VAL A 246 -29.79 -7.97 -12.61
CA VAL A 246 -28.94 -9.10 -12.19
C VAL A 246 -28.34 -8.77 -10.83
N ARG A 247 -28.37 -9.73 -9.89
CA ARG A 247 -27.72 -9.56 -8.58
C ARG A 247 -26.21 -9.68 -8.74
N SER A 248 -25.46 -8.76 -8.14
CA SER A 248 -24.01 -8.80 -8.13
C SER A 248 -23.44 -8.19 -6.85
N ALA A 249 -22.22 -8.59 -6.53
CA ALA A 249 -21.40 -7.98 -5.50
C ALA A 249 -19.94 -7.91 -6.00
N ARG A 250 -19.15 -6.97 -5.51
CA ARG A 250 -17.75 -6.82 -5.90
C ARG A 250 -16.84 -6.34 -4.78
N TYR A 251 -15.58 -6.71 -4.91
CA TYR A 251 -14.47 -6.20 -4.12
C TYR A 251 -13.39 -5.71 -5.07
N VAL A 252 -13.27 -4.39 -5.21
CA VAL A 252 -12.47 -3.70 -6.23
C VAL A 252 -12.90 -4.19 -7.62
N ASP A 253 -12.06 -4.99 -8.29
CA ASP A 253 -12.27 -5.55 -9.61
C ASP A 253 -12.73 -7.02 -9.62
N ASP A 254 -12.76 -7.67 -8.46
CA ASP A 254 -13.34 -9.01 -8.31
C ASP A 254 -14.87 -8.93 -8.30
N LEU A 255 -15.50 -9.43 -9.37
CA LEU A 255 -16.95 -9.43 -9.58
C LEU A 255 -17.57 -10.80 -9.27
N TYR A 256 -18.65 -10.79 -8.50
CA TYR A 256 -19.49 -11.95 -8.22
C TYR A 256 -20.89 -11.67 -8.78
N ILE A 257 -21.34 -12.47 -9.75
CA ILE A 257 -22.63 -12.28 -10.41
C ILE A 257 -23.48 -13.55 -10.28
N PHE A 258 -24.71 -13.40 -9.81
CA PHE A 258 -25.58 -14.53 -9.46
C PHE A 258 -26.58 -14.80 -10.58
N VAL A 259 -26.62 -16.04 -11.07
CA VAL A 259 -27.41 -16.44 -12.25
C VAL A 259 -28.13 -17.78 -12.04
N GLU A 260 -29.24 -17.95 -12.76
CA GLU A 260 -30.10 -19.13 -12.67
C GLU A 260 -29.55 -20.36 -13.43
N SER A 261 -28.71 -20.13 -14.44
CA SER A 261 -28.19 -21.18 -15.31
C SER A 261 -26.90 -20.76 -16.03
N VAL A 262 -26.18 -21.74 -16.57
CA VAL A 262 -25.00 -21.48 -17.43
C VAL A 262 -25.42 -20.79 -18.74
N ASP A 263 -26.62 -21.07 -19.26
CA ASP A 263 -27.14 -20.38 -20.45
C ASP A 263 -27.43 -18.90 -20.17
N ALA A 264 -27.94 -18.58 -18.98
CA ALA A 264 -28.10 -17.20 -18.53
C ALA A 264 -26.74 -16.50 -18.38
N ALA A 265 -25.72 -17.21 -17.89
CA ALA A 265 -24.35 -16.70 -17.84
C ALA A 265 -23.80 -16.40 -19.25
N ASP A 266 -23.97 -17.30 -20.23
CA ASP A 266 -23.55 -17.07 -21.61
C ASP A 266 -24.24 -15.84 -22.22
N LYS A 267 -25.55 -15.71 -21.99
CA LYS A 267 -26.31 -14.53 -22.44
C LYS A 267 -25.76 -13.25 -21.83
N LEU A 268 -25.54 -13.22 -20.51
CA LEU A 268 -24.98 -12.06 -19.82
C LEU A 268 -23.57 -11.72 -20.33
N MET A 269 -22.71 -12.71 -20.55
CA MET A 269 -21.35 -12.50 -21.06
C MET A 269 -21.33 -11.83 -22.44
N ARG A 270 -22.32 -12.13 -23.30
CA ARG A 270 -22.45 -11.48 -24.61
C ARG A 270 -22.73 -9.98 -24.52
N GLU A 271 -23.31 -9.52 -23.42
CA GLU A 271 -23.61 -8.10 -23.17
C GLU A 271 -22.50 -7.45 -22.33
N LEU A 272 -22.01 -8.14 -21.29
CA LEU A 272 -20.99 -7.65 -20.36
C LEU A 272 -19.62 -7.47 -21.04
N ILE A 273 -19.16 -8.41 -21.87
CA ILE A 273 -17.84 -8.30 -22.52
C ILE A 273 -17.74 -7.07 -23.44
N PRO A 274 -18.70 -6.80 -24.34
CA PRO A 274 -18.73 -5.53 -25.07
C PRO A 274 -18.78 -4.29 -24.17
N PHE A 275 -19.56 -4.34 -23.08
CA PHE A 275 -19.64 -3.22 -22.13
C PHE A 275 -18.28 -2.94 -21.49
N LEU A 276 -17.62 -3.96 -20.92
CA LEU A 276 -16.28 -3.84 -20.33
C LEU A 276 -15.26 -3.30 -21.36
N ARG A 277 -15.30 -3.78 -22.61
CA ARG A 277 -14.42 -3.27 -23.68
C ARG A 277 -14.65 -1.79 -23.98
N SER A 278 -15.87 -1.27 -23.84
CA SER A 278 -16.14 0.16 -24.02
C SER A 278 -15.53 1.03 -22.91
N TYR A 279 -15.31 0.42 -21.73
CA TYR A 279 -14.53 0.97 -20.62
C TYR A 279 -13.07 0.52 -20.65
N ASP A 280 -12.59 0.00 -21.78
CA ASP A 280 -11.18 -0.37 -21.92
C ASP A 280 -10.72 -1.49 -20.96
N LEU A 281 -11.67 -2.24 -20.39
CA LEU A 281 -11.45 -3.36 -19.48
C LEU A 281 -11.55 -4.70 -20.22
N SER A 282 -10.80 -5.69 -19.72
CA SER A 282 -10.82 -7.06 -20.24
C SER A 282 -10.81 -8.06 -19.08
N LEU A 283 -11.59 -9.13 -19.20
CA LEU A 283 -11.60 -10.20 -18.20
C LEU A 283 -10.30 -11.00 -18.23
N ASN A 284 -9.91 -11.50 -17.06
CA ASN A 284 -8.84 -12.46 -16.90
C ASN A 284 -9.38 -13.87 -17.07
N GLU A 285 -9.15 -14.43 -18.26
CA GLU A 285 -9.65 -15.77 -18.63
C GLU A 285 -9.19 -16.88 -17.67
N SER A 286 -7.99 -16.75 -17.09
CA SER A 286 -7.41 -17.77 -16.22
C SER A 286 -7.95 -17.75 -14.79
N LYS A 287 -8.50 -16.60 -14.35
CA LYS A 287 -9.05 -16.41 -13.00
C LYS A 287 -10.56 -16.29 -12.97
N SER A 288 -11.21 -16.18 -14.13
CA SER A 288 -12.66 -16.13 -14.24
C SER A 288 -13.24 -17.55 -14.28
N SER A 289 -14.30 -17.80 -13.54
CA SER A 289 -14.94 -19.11 -13.46
C SER A 289 -16.44 -19.02 -13.16
N ILE A 290 -17.19 -20.07 -13.52
CA ILE A 290 -18.60 -20.23 -13.14
C ILE A 290 -18.66 -21.36 -12.12
N LEU A 291 -19.19 -21.07 -10.94
CA LEU A 291 -19.27 -21.99 -9.82
C LEU A 291 -20.74 -22.28 -9.51
N PRO A 292 -21.14 -23.53 -9.22
CA PRO A 292 -22.40 -23.81 -8.56
C PRO A 292 -22.52 -23.02 -7.25
N LYS A 293 -23.72 -22.54 -6.89
CA LYS A 293 -23.90 -21.72 -5.68
C LYS A 293 -23.42 -22.40 -4.38
N ASN A 294 -23.52 -23.73 -4.32
CA ASN A 294 -23.05 -24.50 -3.17
C ASN A 294 -21.52 -24.44 -3.03
N LEU A 295 -20.78 -24.29 -4.13
CA LEU A 295 -19.32 -24.15 -4.11
C LEU A 295 -18.86 -22.78 -3.62
N LEU A 296 -19.68 -21.74 -3.81
CA LEU A 296 -19.41 -20.43 -3.21
C LEU A 296 -19.60 -20.49 -1.68
N ALA A 297 -20.68 -21.13 -1.22
CA ALA A 297 -20.96 -21.37 0.19
C ALA A 297 -20.02 -22.43 0.84
N THR A 298 -19.20 -23.13 0.04
CA THR A 298 -18.20 -24.10 0.51
C THR A 298 -16.77 -23.67 0.21
N MET A 299 -16.49 -22.36 0.06
CA MET A 299 -15.22 -21.87 0.62
C MET A 299 -15.24 -22.29 2.09
N GLU A 300 -14.36 -23.23 2.43
CA GLU A 300 -14.65 -24.31 3.37
C GLU A 300 -15.18 -23.76 4.70
N PRO A 301 -16.43 -24.10 5.11
CA PRO A 301 -17.03 -23.54 6.33
C PRO A 301 -16.16 -23.82 7.57
N ASP A 302 -15.36 -24.88 7.52
CA ASP A 302 -14.39 -25.22 8.56
C ASP A 302 -13.21 -24.21 8.60
N LEU A 303 -12.70 -23.74 7.45
CA LEU A 303 -11.66 -22.72 7.39
C LEU A 303 -12.21 -21.36 7.83
N GLU A 304 -13.40 -20.98 7.37
CA GLU A 304 -14.07 -19.74 7.79
C GLU A 304 -14.36 -19.76 9.29
N ALA A 305 -14.80 -20.90 9.83
CA ALA A 305 -14.99 -21.06 11.27
C ALA A 305 -13.68 -20.94 12.05
N LEU A 306 -12.55 -21.40 11.50
CA LEU A 306 -11.23 -21.22 12.10
C LEU A 306 -10.78 -19.76 12.06
N PHE A 307 -11.02 -19.05 10.96
CA PHE A 307 -10.79 -17.60 10.88
C PHE A 307 -11.65 -16.86 11.89
N GLN A 308 -12.96 -17.13 11.94
CA GLN A 308 -13.87 -16.48 12.87
C GLN A 308 -13.49 -16.78 14.33
N ALA A 309 -13.12 -18.02 14.67
CA ALA A 309 -12.66 -18.35 16.02
C ALA A 309 -11.38 -17.61 16.41
N ALA A 310 -10.43 -17.46 15.48
CA ALA A 310 -9.23 -16.66 15.71
C ALA A 310 -9.58 -15.16 15.85
N VAL A 311 -10.51 -14.66 15.03
CA VAL A 311 -10.99 -13.27 15.13
C VAL A 311 -11.69 -13.01 16.47
N ASP A 312 -12.58 -13.90 16.90
CA ASP A 312 -13.29 -13.77 18.18
C ASP A 312 -12.28 -13.73 19.34
N GLU A 313 -11.28 -14.64 19.33
CA GLU A 313 -10.17 -14.67 20.28
C GLU A 313 -9.41 -13.33 20.33
N ILE A 314 -9.16 -12.70 19.19
CA ILE A 314 -8.43 -11.42 19.10
C ILE A 314 -9.32 -10.24 19.52
N SER A 315 -10.59 -10.20 19.08
CA SER A 315 -11.52 -9.11 19.39
C SER A 315 -11.87 -9.02 20.87
N ASP A 316 -11.74 -10.13 21.61
CA ASP A 316 -11.86 -10.14 23.06
C ASP A 316 -10.66 -9.47 23.75
N GLN A 317 -9.54 -9.29 23.04
CA GLN A 317 -8.26 -8.82 23.57
C GLN A 317 -7.81 -7.46 23.01
N PHE A 318 -8.30 -7.05 21.83
CA PHE A 318 -7.91 -5.82 21.12
C PHE A 318 -9.13 -5.00 20.67
N ASP A 319 -8.99 -3.68 20.60
CA ASP A 319 -9.98 -2.84 19.92
C ASP A 319 -9.91 -3.08 18.40
N ASP A 320 -11.07 -3.09 17.72
CA ASP A 320 -11.19 -3.40 16.28
C ASP A 320 -10.35 -2.46 15.38
N GLU A 321 -9.95 -1.30 15.88
CA GLU A 321 -9.10 -0.31 15.20
C GLU A 321 -7.59 -0.65 15.24
N ASP A 322 -7.14 -1.44 16.22
CA ASP A 322 -5.73 -1.84 16.39
C ASP A 322 -5.36 -3.07 15.53
N PHE A 323 -6.34 -3.65 14.83
CA PHE A 323 -6.17 -4.84 14.01
C PHE A 323 -7.01 -4.80 12.73
N ASP A 324 -6.52 -4.07 11.72
CA ASP A 324 -6.94 -4.31 10.33
C ASP A 324 -6.00 -5.35 9.71
N ALA A 325 -6.38 -6.63 9.81
CA ALA A 325 -5.76 -7.67 8.99
C ALA A 325 -6.04 -7.36 7.52
N ASP A 326 -5.13 -6.64 6.88
CA ASP A 326 -5.33 -6.09 5.55
C ASP A 326 -5.61 -7.21 4.53
N TYR A 327 -6.87 -7.30 4.11
CA TYR A 327 -7.29 -8.06 2.93
C TYR A 327 -6.96 -7.23 1.69
N GLY A 328 -5.67 -7.08 1.44
CA GLY A 328 -5.15 -6.12 0.49
C GLY A 328 -3.83 -6.53 -0.09
N PHE A 329 -3.42 -5.77 -1.09
CA PHE A 329 -2.16 -5.98 -1.77
C PHE A 329 -0.94 -5.57 -0.94
N GLN A 330 -1.18 -4.89 0.17
CA GLN A 330 -0.22 -4.25 1.04
C GLN A 330 -0.31 -4.90 2.43
N SER A 331 0.69 -4.65 3.27
CA SER A 331 0.69 -4.99 4.68
C SER A 331 1.13 -3.72 5.38
N GLU A 332 0.55 -3.43 6.53
CA GLU A 332 1.05 -2.34 7.35
C GLU A 332 2.51 -2.61 7.75
N TRP A 333 3.30 -1.55 7.71
CA TRP A 333 4.67 -1.54 8.19
C TRP A 333 4.80 -0.47 9.27
N GLU A 334 5.14 -0.89 10.48
CA GLU A 334 5.43 0.01 11.58
C GLU A 334 6.84 0.57 11.43
N ASP A 335 6.94 1.89 11.24
CA ASP A 335 8.19 2.62 11.34
C ASP A 335 8.48 2.89 12.82
N GLU A 336 9.74 2.71 13.26
CA GLU A 336 10.26 3.18 14.56
C GLU A 336 9.98 4.67 14.86
N GLU A 337 9.55 5.44 13.87
CA GLU A 337 9.38 6.88 13.91
C GLU A 337 7.93 7.35 14.12
N GLU A 338 6.95 6.43 14.12
CA GLU A 338 5.67 6.73 14.76
C GLU A 338 5.92 6.76 16.27
N GLU A 339 6.14 7.97 16.81
CA GLU A 339 6.07 8.26 18.24
C GLU A 339 4.61 8.09 18.75
N GLY A 340 3.98 6.94 18.46
CA GLY A 340 3.00 6.34 19.33
C GLY A 340 3.75 5.72 20.50
N GLU A 341 3.13 5.65 21.67
CA GLU A 341 3.66 4.83 22.76
C GLU A 341 3.98 3.45 22.16
N ALA A 342 5.21 2.95 22.37
CA ALA A 342 5.47 1.54 22.10
C ALA A 342 4.35 0.80 22.84
N GLU A 343 3.42 0.18 22.11
CA GLU A 343 2.35 -0.59 22.72
C GLU A 343 3.06 -1.49 23.72
N GLU A 344 2.73 -1.35 25.01
CA GLU A 344 3.33 -2.20 26.01
C GLU A 344 3.08 -3.65 25.53
N PRO A 345 4.12 -4.51 25.49
CA PRO A 345 3.92 -5.88 25.06
C PRO A 345 2.78 -6.43 25.91
N HIS A 346 1.69 -6.80 25.25
CA HIS A 346 0.59 -7.46 25.91
C HIS A 346 1.12 -8.85 26.28
N ASP A 347 1.66 -8.97 27.50
CA ASP A 347 2.36 -10.15 28.01
C ASP A 347 1.47 -11.42 28.04
N ASP A 348 0.17 -11.30 27.76
CA ASP A 348 -0.80 -12.40 27.81
C ASP A 348 -1.75 -12.42 26.59
N ILE A 349 -1.24 -12.36 25.34
CA ILE A 349 -2.09 -12.60 24.16
C ILE A 349 -2.33 -14.11 24.01
N GLU A 350 -3.59 -14.54 24.19
CA GLU A 350 -3.99 -15.92 23.89
C GLU A 350 -4.12 -16.10 22.38
N LEU A 351 -3.31 -16.99 21.80
CA LEU A 351 -3.24 -17.27 20.36
C LEU A 351 -3.63 -18.71 20.01
N SER A 352 -4.42 -19.36 20.84
CA SER A 352 -4.74 -20.78 20.70
C SER A 352 -5.46 -21.07 19.38
N ALA A 353 -6.45 -20.26 19.03
CA ALA A 353 -7.23 -20.39 17.79
C ALA A 353 -6.39 -19.95 16.58
N THR A 354 -5.59 -18.89 16.73
CA THR A 354 -4.67 -18.43 15.67
C THR A 354 -3.60 -19.48 15.33
N ILE A 355 -3.02 -20.15 16.34
CA ILE A 355 -2.07 -21.26 16.16
C ILE A 355 -2.77 -22.46 15.50
N GLN A 356 -4.01 -22.76 15.90
CA GLN A 356 -4.78 -23.84 15.29
C GLN A 356 -5.06 -23.57 13.81
N LEU A 357 -5.49 -22.36 13.46
CA LEU A 357 -5.68 -21.92 12.07
C LEU A 357 -4.38 -22.08 11.28
N PHE A 358 -3.25 -21.58 11.80
CA PHE A 358 -1.95 -21.69 11.14
C PHE A 358 -1.51 -23.16 10.92
N ASN A 359 -1.71 -24.03 11.91
CA ASN A 359 -1.35 -25.45 11.80
C ASN A 359 -2.28 -26.23 10.85
N SER A 360 -3.47 -25.71 10.57
CA SER A 360 -4.42 -26.32 9.63
C SER A 360 -4.12 -25.99 8.16
N MET A 361 -3.19 -25.09 7.88
CA MET A 361 -2.90 -24.55 6.54
C MET A 361 -2.65 -25.63 5.47
N ASP A 362 -1.94 -26.72 5.81
CA ASP A 362 -1.66 -27.82 4.88
C ASP A 362 -2.92 -28.61 4.45
N GLN A 363 -4.02 -28.47 5.20
CA GLN A 363 -5.31 -29.08 4.90
C GLN A 363 -6.09 -28.32 3.82
N TYR A 364 -5.70 -27.07 3.55
CA TYR A 364 -6.39 -26.14 2.65
C TYR A 364 -5.47 -25.59 1.55
N PRO A 365 -5.08 -26.42 0.56
CA PRO A 365 -4.18 -26.00 -0.52
C PRO A 365 -4.74 -24.81 -1.32
N GLY A 366 -3.93 -23.78 -1.54
CA GLY A 366 -4.31 -22.55 -2.23
C GLY A 366 -4.75 -21.40 -1.31
N GLN A 367 -4.95 -21.66 -0.01
CA GLN A 367 -5.29 -20.65 1.00
C GLN A 367 -4.11 -20.26 1.89
N GLU A 368 -2.91 -20.79 1.59
CA GLU A 368 -1.77 -20.66 2.50
C GLU A 368 -1.35 -19.22 2.72
N GLU A 369 -1.31 -18.40 1.65
CA GLU A 369 -0.97 -16.99 1.78
C GLU A 369 -2.03 -16.19 2.55
N ASN A 370 -3.32 -16.57 2.45
CA ASN A 370 -4.39 -15.90 3.19
C ASN A 370 -4.27 -16.18 4.70
N VAL A 371 -3.99 -17.43 5.06
CA VAL A 371 -3.71 -17.82 6.45
C VAL A 371 -2.45 -17.11 6.98
N GLU A 372 -1.38 -17.06 6.18
CA GLU A 372 -0.15 -16.36 6.59
C GLU A 372 -0.35 -14.84 6.77
N ARG A 373 -1.08 -14.20 5.86
CA ARG A 373 -1.41 -12.75 5.93
C ARG A 373 -2.15 -12.41 7.21
N PHE A 374 -3.00 -13.31 7.68
CA PHE A 374 -3.76 -13.13 8.91
C PHE A 374 -2.93 -13.48 10.16
N CYS A 375 -2.29 -14.65 10.20
CA CYS A 375 -1.63 -15.15 11.41
C CYS A 375 -0.27 -14.48 11.71
N LEU A 376 0.53 -14.13 10.69
CA LEU A 376 1.90 -13.66 10.92
C LEU A 376 1.98 -12.29 11.62
N PRO A 377 1.15 -11.28 11.26
CA PRO A 377 1.10 -10.04 12.02
C PRO A 377 0.75 -10.25 13.50
N LEU A 378 -0.20 -11.15 13.77
CA LEU A 378 -0.58 -11.51 15.16
C LEU A 378 0.55 -12.18 15.91
N PHE A 379 1.27 -13.10 15.26
CA PHE A 379 2.44 -13.72 15.87
C PHE A 379 3.58 -12.74 16.09
N ALA A 380 3.72 -11.71 15.25
CA ALA A 380 4.68 -10.62 15.48
C ALA A 380 4.27 -9.80 16.71
N LYS A 381 3.01 -9.35 16.76
CA LYS A 381 2.47 -8.55 17.88
C LYS A 381 2.57 -9.26 19.23
N ALA A 382 2.40 -10.58 19.24
CA ALA A 382 2.52 -11.42 20.43
C ALA A 382 3.92 -12.01 20.67
N ASP A 383 4.94 -11.60 19.92
CA ASP A 383 6.30 -12.14 19.98
C ASP A 383 6.35 -13.69 19.99
N SER A 384 5.44 -14.32 19.25
CA SER A 384 5.31 -15.77 19.16
C SER A 384 6.28 -16.35 18.12
N PRO A 385 7.25 -17.19 18.50
CA PRO A 385 8.23 -17.76 17.58
C PRO A 385 7.69 -18.93 16.73
N HIS A 386 6.40 -19.26 16.84
CA HIS A 386 5.79 -20.48 16.27
C HIS A 386 6.01 -20.63 14.76
N ALA A 387 5.98 -19.52 14.01
CA ALA A 387 6.07 -19.54 12.55
C ALA A 387 7.51 -19.41 12.00
N ILE A 388 8.55 -19.25 12.82
CA ILE A 388 9.93 -18.98 12.34
C ILE A 388 10.41 -20.04 11.35
N SER A 389 10.27 -21.33 11.68
CA SER A 389 10.75 -22.41 10.82
C SER A 389 10.01 -22.45 9.48
N HIS A 390 8.72 -22.12 9.50
CA HIS A 390 7.87 -22.07 8.30
C HIS A 390 8.28 -20.90 7.41
N VAL A 391 8.43 -19.70 7.99
CA VAL A 391 8.82 -18.49 7.25
C VAL A 391 10.19 -18.65 6.59
N ILE A 392 11.16 -19.26 7.28
CA ILE A 392 12.50 -19.53 6.73
C ILE A 392 12.43 -20.42 5.48
N ASP A 393 11.57 -21.46 5.49
CA ASP A 393 11.39 -22.35 4.35
C ASP A 393 10.56 -21.70 3.22
N ALA A 394 9.56 -20.88 3.57
CA ALA A 394 8.62 -20.28 2.64
C ALA A 394 9.15 -19.01 1.95
N PHE A 395 10.06 -18.24 2.56
CA PHE A 395 10.51 -16.92 2.07
C PHE A 395 10.92 -16.93 0.59
N ARG A 396 11.77 -17.89 0.20
CA ARG A 396 12.25 -18.02 -1.20
C ARG A 396 11.17 -18.58 -2.13
N LYS A 397 10.20 -19.30 -1.58
CA LYS A 397 9.09 -19.94 -2.31
C LYS A 397 7.93 -18.99 -2.55
N ARG A 398 7.78 -17.92 -1.75
CA ARG A 398 6.67 -16.96 -1.81
C ARG A 398 7.20 -15.52 -1.76
N PRO A 399 7.73 -14.99 -2.88
CA PRO A 399 8.36 -13.67 -2.89
C PRO A 399 7.38 -12.51 -2.65
N ALA A 400 6.07 -12.70 -2.92
CA ALA A 400 5.04 -11.71 -2.65
C ALA A 400 4.83 -11.45 -1.14
N MET A 401 5.15 -12.44 -0.31
CA MET A 401 5.00 -12.37 1.15
C MET A 401 6.25 -11.79 1.84
N ALA A 402 7.26 -11.35 1.09
CA ALA A 402 8.54 -10.96 1.68
C ALA A 402 8.45 -9.80 2.67
N GLN A 403 7.51 -8.86 2.48
CA GLN A 403 7.26 -7.77 3.43
C GLN A 403 6.77 -8.32 4.78
N ILE A 404 5.69 -9.11 4.77
CA ILE A 404 5.09 -9.72 5.98
C ILE A 404 6.10 -10.64 6.67
N TYR A 405 6.81 -11.48 5.91
CA TYR A 405 7.85 -12.34 6.46
C TYR A 405 9.00 -11.55 7.09
N SER A 406 9.42 -10.44 6.46
CA SER A 406 10.50 -9.62 7.01
C SER A 406 10.04 -8.89 8.27
N SER A 407 8.80 -8.38 8.29
CA SER A 407 8.19 -7.76 9.47
C SER A 407 8.14 -8.75 10.64
N TYR A 408 7.57 -9.94 10.43
CA TYR A 408 7.54 -10.99 11.47
C TYR A 408 8.93 -11.37 11.98
N LEU A 409 9.91 -11.55 11.09
CA LEU A 409 11.27 -11.93 11.50
C LEU A 409 12.04 -10.80 12.21
N ALA A 410 11.59 -9.54 12.11
CA ALA A 410 12.25 -8.41 12.75
C ALA A 410 12.27 -8.54 14.28
N ASN A 411 11.19 -9.06 14.88
CA ASN A 411 11.08 -9.26 16.34
C ASN A 411 11.99 -10.38 16.87
N PHE A 412 12.47 -11.27 15.99
CA PHE A 412 13.27 -12.44 16.38
C PHE A 412 14.74 -12.34 15.94
N LEU A 413 15.24 -11.12 15.70
CA LEU A 413 16.62 -10.91 15.24
C LEU A 413 17.69 -11.32 16.26
N ASP A 414 17.34 -11.51 17.54
CA ASP A 414 18.22 -12.07 18.57
C ASP A 414 18.51 -13.56 18.37
N ASN A 415 17.63 -14.26 17.64
CA ASN A 415 17.86 -15.64 17.28
C ASN A 415 18.95 -15.73 16.19
N SER A 416 20.07 -16.38 16.52
CA SER A 416 21.20 -16.58 15.60
C SER A 416 20.80 -17.20 14.24
N ILE A 417 19.82 -18.11 14.22
CA ILE A 417 19.34 -18.76 13.00
C ILE A 417 18.62 -17.75 12.11
N VAL A 418 17.76 -16.92 12.70
CA VAL A 418 17.01 -15.88 11.98
C VAL A 418 17.99 -14.84 11.43
N ARG A 419 18.95 -14.40 12.24
CA ARG A 419 19.98 -13.43 11.83
C ARG A 419 20.84 -13.94 10.68
N GLU A 420 21.32 -15.19 10.76
CA GLU A 420 22.11 -15.81 9.70
C GLU A 420 21.28 -16.00 8.42
N PHE A 421 20.00 -16.34 8.56
CA PHE A 421 19.07 -16.42 7.44
C PHE A 421 18.88 -15.07 6.73
N MET A 422 18.56 -13.99 7.47
CA MET A 422 18.41 -12.64 6.92
C MET A 422 19.70 -12.18 6.21
N ASN A 423 20.86 -12.50 6.77
CA ASN A 423 22.17 -12.25 6.14
C ASN A 423 22.35 -12.99 4.83
N SER A 424 21.88 -14.23 4.74
CA SER A 424 21.91 -15.00 3.50
C SER A 424 21.04 -14.36 2.40
N LEU A 425 19.90 -13.78 2.77
CA LEU A 425 18.95 -13.17 1.82
C LEU A 425 19.52 -11.90 1.18
N THR A 426 20.16 -11.02 1.95
CA THR A 426 20.74 -9.77 1.40
C THR A 426 21.80 -10.04 0.31
N GLN A 427 22.54 -11.14 0.45
CA GLN A 427 23.60 -11.57 -0.48
C GLN A 427 23.08 -12.38 -1.67
N ASP A 428 21.87 -12.92 -1.59
CA ASP A 428 21.31 -13.81 -2.62
C ASP A 428 21.02 -13.03 -3.91
N GLU A 429 21.76 -13.29 -4.98
CA GLU A 429 21.59 -12.61 -6.27
C GLU A 429 20.24 -12.92 -6.94
N MET A 430 19.59 -14.03 -6.57
CA MET A 430 18.33 -14.45 -7.17
C MET A 430 17.10 -13.72 -6.60
N LEU A 431 17.25 -13.05 -5.46
CA LEU A 431 16.16 -12.28 -4.88
C LEU A 431 15.96 -10.96 -5.61
N HIS A 432 14.68 -10.61 -5.77
CA HIS A 432 14.30 -9.31 -6.29
C HIS A 432 14.73 -8.19 -5.33
N ASP A 433 15.06 -7.01 -5.89
CA ASP A 433 15.46 -5.85 -5.10
C ASP A 433 14.37 -5.44 -4.09
N TRP A 434 13.09 -5.67 -4.41
CA TRP A 434 11.96 -5.48 -3.49
C TRP A 434 12.05 -6.34 -2.23
N GLN A 435 12.42 -7.62 -2.36
CA GLN A 435 12.57 -8.50 -1.21
C GLN A 435 13.76 -8.08 -0.34
N LYS A 436 14.89 -7.73 -0.97
CA LYS A 436 16.09 -7.27 -0.25
C LYS A 436 15.85 -5.97 0.51
N MET A 437 15.03 -5.09 -0.04
CA MET A 437 14.67 -3.82 0.60
C MET A 437 13.95 -4.07 1.92
N TRP A 438 12.95 -4.96 1.95
CA TRP A 438 12.24 -5.32 3.18
C TRP A 438 13.10 -6.08 4.18
N VAL A 439 14.02 -6.93 3.71
CA VAL A 439 15.00 -7.59 4.59
C VAL A 439 15.89 -6.55 5.27
N LEU A 440 16.40 -5.57 4.54
CA LEU A 440 17.19 -4.48 5.13
C LEU A 440 16.35 -3.61 6.07
N ALA A 441 15.09 -3.33 5.73
CA ALA A 441 14.17 -2.59 6.58
C ALA A 441 13.93 -3.30 7.91
N ALA A 442 13.62 -4.60 7.89
CA ALA A 442 13.47 -5.41 9.10
C ALA A 442 14.72 -5.41 9.97
N MET A 443 15.90 -5.54 9.36
CA MET A 443 17.17 -5.46 10.07
C MET A 443 17.46 -4.09 10.69
N MET A 444 16.75 -3.02 10.29
CA MET A 444 16.88 -1.70 10.93
C MET A 444 16.12 -1.59 12.25
N LEU A 445 15.09 -2.42 12.45
CA LEU A 445 14.23 -2.43 13.64
C LEU A 445 14.88 -3.18 14.81
N GLY A 446 15.76 -4.13 14.50
CA GLY A 446 16.45 -4.93 15.52
C GLY A 446 17.70 -4.27 16.12
N ASP A 447 18.35 -5.04 16.98
CA ASP A 447 19.61 -4.69 17.63
C ASP A 447 20.75 -4.38 16.65
N LYS A 448 21.79 -3.70 17.17
CA LYS A 448 22.92 -3.20 16.38
C LYS A 448 23.48 -4.27 15.42
N PRO A 449 23.52 -3.97 14.10
CA PRO A 449 23.96 -4.94 13.10
C PRO A 449 25.47 -5.20 13.14
N GLU A 450 25.85 -6.36 12.65
CA GLU A 450 27.24 -6.81 12.48
C GLU A 450 27.93 -6.03 11.35
N ASP A 451 29.27 -5.89 11.42
CA ASP A 451 30.04 -5.18 10.37
C ASP A 451 29.86 -5.81 8.97
N GLY A 452 29.69 -7.13 8.91
CA GLY A 452 29.39 -7.84 7.67
C GLY A 452 28.09 -7.35 7.00
N GLN A 453 27.04 -7.12 7.80
CA GLN A 453 25.74 -6.62 7.33
C GLN A 453 25.86 -5.20 6.80
N ILE A 454 26.58 -4.32 7.53
CA ILE A 454 26.83 -2.95 7.11
C ILE A 454 27.66 -2.91 5.81
N LYS A 455 28.63 -3.82 5.67
CA LYS A 455 29.41 -3.97 4.43
C LYS A 455 28.50 -4.33 3.26
N ILE A 456 27.63 -5.33 3.41
CA ILE A 456 26.71 -5.77 2.36
C ILE A 456 25.79 -4.61 1.94
N ALA A 457 25.24 -3.87 2.90
CA ALA A 457 24.43 -2.68 2.60
C ALA A 457 25.24 -1.62 1.81
N LEU A 458 26.51 -1.39 2.18
CA LEU A 458 27.36 -0.45 1.43
C LEU A 458 27.64 -0.94 -0.01
N ASP A 459 27.80 -2.24 -0.20
CA ASP A 459 28.01 -2.83 -1.53
C ASP A 459 26.73 -2.72 -2.39
N LEU A 460 25.55 -2.94 -1.79
CA LEU A 460 24.25 -2.73 -2.44
C LEU A 460 24.02 -1.26 -2.85
N LEU A 461 24.37 -0.29 -1.99
CA LEU A 461 24.29 1.14 -2.30
C LEU A 461 25.13 1.52 -3.55
N LYS A 462 26.33 0.92 -3.67
CA LYS A 462 27.30 1.20 -4.73
C LYS A 462 26.99 0.50 -6.05
N ASP A 463 26.22 -0.58 -6.03
CA ASP A 463 25.85 -1.31 -7.23
C ASP A 463 24.84 -0.51 -8.07
N GLY A 464 25.34 0.11 -9.15
CA GLY A 464 24.54 0.92 -10.06
C GLY A 464 23.47 0.15 -10.84
N ASN A 465 23.50 -1.19 -10.81
CA ASN A 465 22.46 -2.03 -11.44
C ASN A 465 21.26 -2.25 -10.52
N ARG A 466 21.37 -1.89 -9.23
CA ARG A 466 20.29 -2.05 -8.26
C ARG A 466 19.33 -0.88 -8.31
N HIS A 467 18.07 -1.18 -8.02
CA HIS A 467 16.99 -0.22 -7.98
C HIS A 467 17.26 0.90 -6.96
N GLU A 468 16.84 2.12 -7.26
CA GLU A 468 17.08 3.30 -6.42
C GLU A 468 16.47 3.15 -5.01
N ALA A 469 15.31 2.50 -4.90
CA ALA A 469 14.66 2.20 -3.61
C ALA A 469 15.56 1.37 -2.69
N LEU A 470 16.09 0.24 -3.19
CA LEU A 470 17.00 -0.63 -2.43
C LEU A 470 18.27 0.13 -2.04
N ARG A 471 18.83 0.92 -2.96
CA ARG A 471 20.03 1.74 -2.71
C ARG A 471 19.76 2.82 -1.66
N ALA A 472 18.59 3.43 -1.65
CA ALA A 472 18.19 4.42 -0.64
C ALA A 472 18.11 3.79 0.76
N VAL A 473 17.43 2.66 0.90
CA VAL A 473 17.34 1.91 2.17
C VAL A 473 18.73 1.45 2.62
N ALA A 474 19.54 0.92 1.71
CA ALA A 474 20.91 0.52 2.03
C ALA A 474 21.80 1.71 2.45
N GLY A 475 21.65 2.87 1.81
CA GLY A 475 22.33 4.11 2.21
C GLY A 475 21.90 4.60 3.59
N TYR A 476 20.60 4.56 3.88
CA TYR A 476 20.07 4.88 5.20
C TYR A 476 20.64 3.92 6.26
N PHE A 477 20.66 2.61 5.97
CA PHE A 477 21.21 1.56 6.84
C PHE A 477 22.67 1.82 7.23
N VAL A 478 23.52 2.05 6.22
CA VAL A 478 24.95 2.32 6.43
C VAL A 478 25.15 3.63 7.19
N GLY A 479 24.33 4.64 6.92
CA GLY A 479 24.40 5.91 7.64
C GLY A 479 24.02 5.76 9.13
N ARG A 480 22.97 4.98 9.43
CA ARG A 480 22.49 4.75 10.81
C ARG A 480 23.51 3.94 11.63
N PHE A 481 24.02 2.84 11.09
CA PHE A 481 24.80 1.87 11.87
C PHE A 481 26.31 1.84 11.58
N GLY A 482 26.74 2.43 10.45
CA GLY A 482 28.13 2.41 10.03
C GLY A 482 29.05 3.19 10.95
N ASP A 483 30.30 2.73 11.08
CA ASP A 483 31.36 3.45 11.79
C ASP A 483 31.82 4.70 11.01
N ASN A 484 32.76 5.46 11.58
CA ASN A 484 33.30 6.66 10.93
C ASN A 484 33.89 6.35 9.53
N THR A 485 34.51 5.17 9.34
CA THR A 485 35.07 4.76 8.05
C THR A 485 33.97 4.55 7.01
N ARG A 486 32.90 3.85 7.37
CA ARG A 486 31.73 3.60 6.50
C ARG A 486 31.00 4.89 6.19
N ARG A 487 30.81 5.79 7.17
CA ARG A 487 30.20 7.12 6.95
C ARG A 487 31.06 8.00 6.04
N ASN A 488 32.39 7.93 6.14
CA ASN A 488 33.27 8.63 5.20
C ASN A 488 33.19 8.07 3.77
N ASN A 489 33.08 6.74 3.61
CA ASN A 489 32.83 6.14 2.31
C ASN A 489 31.50 6.62 1.71
N LEU A 490 30.46 6.68 2.54
CA LEU A 490 29.12 7.12 2.17
C LEU A 490 29.11 8.58 1.70
N ARG A 491 29.86 9.47 2.37
CA ARG A 491 30.11 10.85 1.91
C ARG A 491 30.77 10.89 0.53
N GLY A 492 31.75 10.01 0.30
CA GLY A 492 32.44 9.90 -0.99
C GLY A 492 31.54 9.48 -2.15
N THR A 493 30.51 8.68 -1.87
CA THR A 493 29.54 8.22 -2.87
C THR A 493 28.33 9.14 -3.04
N TYR A 494 28.09 10.06 -2.11
CA TYR A 494 26.87 10.90 -2.03
C TYR A 494 26.52 11.60 -3.35
N MET A 495 27.48 12.34 -3.93
CA MET A 495 27.25 13.13 -5.14
C MET A 495 26.98 12.28 -6.40
N GLN A 496 27.28 10.98 -6.34
CA GLN A 496 27.03 10.03 -7.44
C GLN A 496 25.62 9.44 -7.36
N GLN A 497 24.89 9.66 -6.26
CA GLN A 497 23.56 9.13 -6.04
C GLN A 497 22.48 10.05 -6.60
N THR A 498 21.27 9.50 -6.83
CA THR A 498 20.11 10.30 -7.24
C THR A 498 19.58 11.15 -6.09
N PRO A 499 18.83 12.24 -6.35
CA PRO A 499 18.28 13.10 -5.28
C PRO A 499 17.47 12.33 -4.22
N TYR A 500 16.78 11.26 -4.61
CA TYR A 500 16.04 10.38 -3.71
C TYR A 500 16.98 9.64 -2.74
N VAL A 501 18.02 8.96 -3.27
CA VAL A 501 19.01 8.24 -2.46
C VAL A 501 19.84 9.21 -1.59
N GLN A 502 20.15 10.40 -2.12
CA GLN A 502 20.80 11.48 -1.38
C GLN A 502 19.99 11.92 -0.15
N ALA A 503 18.67 12.06 -0.31
CA ALA A 503 17.77 12.41 0.78
C ALA A 503 17.75 11.31 1.87
N ALA A 504 17.71 10.03 1.47
CA ALA A 504 17.78 8.91 2.42
C ALA A 504 19.09 8.89 3.21
N ILE A 505 20.22 9.08 2.53
CA ILE A 505 21.53 9.26 3.17
C ILE A 505 21.50 10.43 4.15
N TYR A 506 21.00 11.59 3.73
CA TYR A 506 21.01 12.78 4.58
C TYR A 506 20.13 12.61 5.82
N ALA A 507 18.96 11.98 5.68
CA ALA A 507 18.07 11.67 6.80
C ALA A 507 18.77 10.82 7.87
N SER A 508 19.58 9.84 7.46
CA SER A 508 20.36 9.01 8.40
C SER A 508 21.41 9.80 9.21
N SER A 509 21.79 11.01 8.76
CA SER A 509 22.80 11.83 9.46
C SER A 509 22.38 12.33 10.84
N ARG A 510 21.09 12.24 11.16
CA ARG A 510 20.56 12.51 12.52
C ARG A 510 21.12 11.56 13.59
N PHE A 511 21.57 10.37 13.18
CA PHE A 511 22.18 9.37 14.07
C PHE A 511 23.70 9.56 14.22
N TRP A 512 24.30 10.52 13.51
CA TRP A 512 25.75 10.70 13.50
C TRP A 512 26.24 11.50 14.71
N PRO A 513 27.52 11.37 15.10
CA PRO A 513 28.13 12.22 16.12
C PRO A 513 27.98 13.72 15.78
N GLY A 514 27.82 14.58 16.80
CA GLY A 514 27.39 15.98 16.61
C GLY A 514 28.21 16.80 15.60
N VAL A 515 29.54 16.63 15.57
CA VAL A 515 30.40 17.32 14.56
C VAL A 515 30.14 16.80 13.15
N GLU A 516 29.97 15.48 13.01
CA GLU A 516 29.70 14.85 11.72
C GLU A 516 28.32 15.23 11.19
N ALA A 517 27.29 15.20 12.05
CA ALA A 517 25.92 15.61 11.74
C ALA A 517 25.86 17.10 11.36
N GLY A 518 26.55 17.97 12.11
CA GLY A 518 26.65 19.40 11.81
C GLY A 518 27.27 19.66 10.43
N ASN A 519 28.34 18.94 10.10
CA ASN A 519 28.97 19.02 8.77
C ASN A 519 28.06 18.52 7.65
N ALA A 520 27.33 17.42 7.88
CA ALA A 520 26.35 16.90 6.92
C ALA A 520 25.24 17.93 6.67
N ARG A 521 24.68 18.53 7.72
CA ARG A 521 23.68 19.60 7.63
C ARG A 521 24.20 20.81 6.86
N ALA A 522 25.41 21.27 7.15
CA ALA A 522 26.01 22.41 6.47
C ALA A 522 26.27 22.14 4.97
N THR A 523 26.63 20.91 4.61
CA THR A 523 26.99 20.55 3.23
C THR A 523 25.80 20.11 2.38
N TRP A 524 24.84 19.42 2.99
CA TRP A 524 23.75 18.76 2.28
C TRP A 524 22.37 19.34 2.56
N GLY A 525 22.17 20.07 3.65
CA GLY A 525 20.85 20.52 4.09
C GLY A 525 20.14 21.48 3.13
N ALA A 526 20.88 22.17 2.27
CA ALA A 526 20.32 23.06 1.25
C ALA A 526 20.14 22.40 -0.14
N ASN A 527 20.53 21.13 -0.29
CA ASN A 527 20.57 20.44 -1.60
C ASN A 527 19.17 19.99 -2.03
N GLY A 528 18.44 20.90 -2.65
CA GLY A 528 17.09 20.62 -3.16
C GLY A 528 16.03 20.58 -2.07
N LEU A 529 14.78 20.41 -2.51
CA LEU A 529 13.61 20.49 -1.63
C LEU A 529 13.60 19.43 -0.53
N LEU A 530 13.87 18.16 -0.88
CA LEU A 530 13.83 17.05 0.07
C LEU A 530 14.79 17.30 1.24
N ASN A 531 16.03 17.71 0.96
CA ASN A 531 17.00 17.99 2.02
C ASN A 531 16.64 19.23 2.84
N GLN A 532 16.03 20.24 2.23
CA GLN A 532 15.54 21.41 2.99
C GLN A 532 14.44 20.99 3.97
N LEU A 533 13.48 20.17 3.53
CA LEU A 533 12.42 19.63 4.39
C LEU A 533 12.99 18.72 5.48
N LEU A 534 13.92 17.82 5.14
CA LEU A 534 14.63 16.97 6.10
C LEU A 534 15.40 17.80 7.13
N THR A 535 16.02 18.90 6.72
CA THR A 535 16.74 19.80 7.64
C THR A 535 15.79 20.40 8.68
N LYS A 536 14.55 20.71 8.29
CA LYS A 536 13.52 21.20 9.19
C LYS A 536 12.98 20.08 10.08
N ALA A 537 12.70 18.90 9.50
CA ALA A 537 12.26 17.71 10.22
C ALA A 537 13.25 17.32 11.33
N MET A 538 14.54 17.27 11.03
CA MET A 538 15.60 16.91 11.98
C MET A 538 15.92 18.02 13.00
N ALA A 539 15.44 19.25 12.79
CA ALA A 539 15.64 20.35 13.73
C ALA A 539 14.56 20.43 14.81
N LYS A 540 13.39 19.81 14.60
CA LYS A 540 12.35 19.70 15.62
C LYS A 540 12.76 18.65 16.65
N PRO A 541 12.66 18.94 17.97
CA PRO A 541 12.92 17.94 18.99
C PRO A 541 11.91 16.79 18.86
N ALA A 542 12.29 15.58 19.30
CA ALA A 542 11.32 14.50 19.52
C ALA A 542 10.22 15.01 20.48
N GLY A 543 8.94 14.86 20.13
CA GLY A 543 7.81 15.26 20.97
C GLY A 543 7.21 16.68 20.84
N SER A 544 7.46 17.47 19.78
CA SER A 544 6.70 18.72 19.59
C SER A 544 5.41 18.50 18.78
N ASN A 545 4.39 17.89 19.39
CA ASN A 545 3.03 18.05 18.90
C ASN A 545 2.61 19.53 19.03
N PRO A 546 1.80 20.09 18.10
CA PRO A 546 1.18 21.38 18.33
C PRO A 546 0.35 21.32 19.62
N PRO A 547 0.31 22.39 20.44
CA PRO A 547 -0.52 22.40 21.64
C PRO A 547 -1.97 22.14 21.25
N GLU A 548 -2.62 21.17 21.90
CA GLU A 548 -4.07 20.99 21.81
C GLU A 548 -4.76 22.35 22.00
N PRO A 549 -5.78 22.68 21.19
CA PRO A 549 -6.56 23.88 21.42
C PRO A 549 -7.20 23.78 22.81
N ALA A 550 -6.79 24.69 23.71
CA ALA A 550 -7.29 24.74 25.08
C ALA A 550 -8.83 24.68 25.09
N SER A 551 -9.36 23.66 25.76
CA SER A 551 -10.80 23.50 25.94
C SER A 551 -11.37 24.77 26.60
N PRO A 552 -12.51 25.31 26.11
CA PRO A 552 -13.14 26.46 26.75
C PRO A 552 -13.56 26.07 28.18
N PRO A 553 -13.48 27.00 29.15
CA PRO A 553 -13.89 26.71 30.52
C PRO A 553 -15.38 26.37 30.54
N ALA A 554 -15.70 25.21 31.12
CA ALA A 554 -17.07 24.76 31.33
C ALA A 554 -17.83 25.74 32.27
N PRO A 555 -19.15 25.91 32.07
CA PRO A 555 -19.98 26.87 32.81
C PRO A 555 -20.15 26.57 34.30
#